data_AF-A0A958E9D2-F1
#
_entry.id   AF-A0A958E9D2-F1
#
_cell.length_a   1.000
_cell.length_b   1.000
_cell.length_c   1.000
_cell.angle_alpha   90.00
_cell.angle_beta   90.00
_cell.angle_gamma   90.00
#
_symmetry.space_group_name_H-M   'P 1'
#
loop_
_entity.id
_entity.type
_entity.pdbx_description
1 polymer ?
#
loop_
_entity_poly.entity_id
_entity_poly.type
_entity_poly.pdbx_seq_one_letter_code
_entity_poly.pdbx_strand_id
1 'polypeptide(L)'
;LVLIGTVVGLFIVAGLGIWLMRTPSQNPASNAFYVQAEKAFNQGNYQSAITLFDQFLDEYPQHTLASLALAKQEEARVAMIRANELAVQKQAKVDDLFARAQDAMKYQRYTRPENDNVVSFTDSLLALEPGHQGAMKMRFEVADYYVELAAKNMKRYRYSRALDYYEMALEVDPENPQAMTGYDKVNSLMNATGRRQSNKTAYQLVVEVRNQAQENRNLAVNIDAQEATAFQTAEKRFEKAKATMDRSDYLNAHGLFEQASNLYRKAIEIQNRKRRQLAITARNNMQAARAEAERLLAGAFAKKHFDQAGRLDRDAENIFNQSRFAEAVLAFGKAEAAFLEAAREAKQNR
;
A
#
# COMPACT_ATOMS: atom_id res chain seq x y z
N LEU A 1 87.99 87.80 64.21
CA LEU A 1 86.80 88.20 64.99
C LEU A 1 85.72 87.16 64.70
N VAL A 2 85.70 86.04 65.45
CA VAL A 2 84.82 85.76 66.62
C VAL A 2 83.37 85.52 66.13
N LEU A 3 82.82 84.29 66.03
CA LEU A 3 82.28 83.37 67.07
C LEU A 3 81.83 82.06 66.32
N ILE A 4 82.26 80.84 66.63
CA ILE A 4 81.74 79.84 67.61
C ILE A 4 80.22 79.90 67.88
N GLY A 5 79.51 78.79 67.65
CA GLY A 5 78.14 78.59 68.15
C GLY A 5 77.46 77.29 67.69
N THR A 6 77.60 76.23 68.50
CA THR A 6 76.91 74.93 68.50
C THR A 6 75.42 75.00 68.90
N VAL A 7 74.73 73.83 68.84
CA VAL A 7 73.44 73.39 69.47
C VAL A 7 72.32 73.15 68.43
N VAL A 8 71.94 71.92 68.02
CA VAL A 8 71.26 70.77 68.69
C VAL A 8 69.75 70.98 68.98
N GLY A 9 68.90 70.10 68.43
CA GLY A 9 67.47 69.88 68.74
C GLY A 9 66.65 69.60 67.46
N LEU A 10 66.26 68.38 67.03
CA LEU A 10 65.61 67.20 67.64
C LEU A 10 64.08 67.39 67.88
N PHE A 11 63.26 66.99 66.90
CA PHE A 11 61.86 66.48 66.98
C PHE A 11 61.50 65.89 65.59
N ILE A 12 61.57 64.57 65.35
CA ILE A 12 60.51 63.52 65.47
C ILE A 12 59.16 63.93 64.87
N VAL A 13 58.74 63.26 63.77
CA VAL A 13 57.51 62.43 63.64
C VAL A 13 57.25 62.09 62.15
N ALA A 14 57.23 60.78 61.87
CA ALA A 14 56.48 60.06 60.83
C ALA A 14 56.38 60.65 59.40
N GLY A 15 57.28 60.20 58.53
CA GLY A 15 57.13 60.26 57.07
C GLY A 15 57.24 58.87 56.41
N LEU A 16 56.87 57.82 57.14
CA LEU A 16 56.71 56.46 56.62
C LEU A 16 55.23 56.08 56.71
N GLY A 17 54.63 55.80 55.57
CA GLY A 17 53.30 55.19 55.47
C GLY A 17 52.22 56.17 55.05
N ILE A 18 51.90 56.17 53.75
CA ILE A 18 50.62 55.67 53.24
C ILE A 18 50.93 55.11 51.84
N TRP A 19 51.55 53.93 51.82
CA TRP A 19 51.34 52.99 50.72
C TRP A 19 49.92 52.50 50.93
N LEU A 20 48.97 53.00 50.13
CA LEU A 20 47.58 52.57 50.15
C LEU A 20 47.55 51.06 49.93
N MET A 21 47.42 50.29 51.02
CA MET A 21 46.96 48.92 51.01
C MET A 21 45.51 48.94 50.48
N ARG A 22 45.36 48.98 49.16
CA ARG A 22 44.21 48.38 48.52
C ARG A 22 44.45 46.89 48.67
N THR A 23 43.73 46.26 49.59
CA THR A 23 43.80 44.80 49.75
C THR A 23 43.60 44.17 48.36
N PRO A 24 44.51 43.31 47.87
CA PRO A 24 44.40 42.65 46.56
C PRO A 24 43.11 41.84 46.35
N SER A 25 42.29 41.69 47.39
CA SER A 25 41.08 40.85 47.44
C SER A 25 39.84 41.42 46.75
N GLN A 26 39.90 42.62 46.13
CA GLN A 26 38.72 43.33 45.59
C GLN A 26 39.00 44.00 44.22
N ASN A 27 39.84 43.42 43.36
CA ASN A 27 40.05 43.94 42.01
C ASN A 27 38.89 43.49 41.09
N PRO A 28 38.09 44.40 40.48
CA PRO A 28 37.01 44.01 39.58
C PRO A 28 37.49 43.18 38.37
N ALA A 29 38.74 43.39 37.94
CA ALA A 29 39.34 42.67 36.81
C ALA A 29 39.63 41.20 37.15
N SER A 30 40.07 40.88 38.38
CA SER A 30 40.34 39.49 38.79
C SER A 30 39.05 38.67 38.85
N ASN A 31 37.96 39.26 39.37
CA ASN A 31 36.64 38.61 39.37
C ASN A 31 36.13 38.34 37.95
N ALA A 32 36.41 39.22 36.99
CA ALA A 32 36.01 39.03 35.59
C ALA A 32 36.72 37.82 34.95
N PHE A 33 38.01 37.62 35.22
CA PHE A 33 38.77 36.45 34.74
C PHE A 33 38.19 35.14 35.26
N TYR A 34 37.93 35.06 36.57
CA TYR A 34 37.31 33.88 37.18
C TYR A 34 35.95 33.54 36.57
N VAL A 35 35.08 34.56 36.39
CA VAL A 35 33.75 34.38 35.79
C VAL A 35 33.85 33.92 34.33
N GLN A 36 34.82 34.41 33.57
CA GLN A 36 35.04 33.97 32.20
C GLN A 36 35.50 32.50 32.13
N ALA A 37 36.36 32.09 33.06
CA ALA A 37 36.81 30.70 33.19
C ALA A 37 35.63 29.76 33.51
N GLU A 38 34.79 30.12 34.47
CA GLU A 38 33.57 29.36 34.80
C GLU A 38 32.60 29.30 33.61
N LYS A 39 32.43 30.40 32.87
CA LYS A 39 31.59 30.40 31.66
C LYS A 39 32.12 29.40 30.63
N ALA A 40 33.43 29.38 30.38
CA ALA A 40 34.04 28.42 29.47
C ALA A 40 33.86 26.96 29.95
N PHE A 41 34.00 26.72 31.27
CA PHE A 41 33.78 25.41 31.87
C PHE A 41 32.32 24.94 31.69
N ASN A 42 31.35 25.81 31.99
CA ASN A 42 29.93 25.51 31.85
C ASN A 42 29.49 25.33 30.39
N GLN A 43 30.26 25.85 29.44
CA GLN A 43 30.06 25.63 28.01
C GLN A 43 30.73 24.33 27.51
N GLY A 44 31.38 23.55 28.38
CA GLY A 44 32.12 22.35 28.02
C GLY A 44 33.46 22.62 27.32
N ASN A 45 33.89 23.89 27.25
CA ASN A 45 35.17 24.28 26.68
C ASN A 45 36.26 24.18 27.76
N TYR A 46 36.53 22.94 28.18
CA TYR A 46 37.41 22.65 29.31
C TYR A 46 38.83 23.16 29.10
N GLN A 47 39.37 23.07 27.88
CA GLN A 47 40.71 23.59 27.58
C GLN A 47 40.80 25.11 27.81
N SER A 48 39.81 25.88 27.32
CA SER A 48 39.79 27.33 27.54
C SER A 48 39.56 27.68 29.01
N ALA A 49 38.72 26.90 29.71
CA ALA A 49 38.50 27.07 31.15
C ALA A 49 39.79 26.86 31.94
N ILE A 50 40.55 25.80 31.65
CA ILE A 50 41.85 25.50 32.30
C ILE A 50 42.81 26.67 32.08
N THR A 51 42.97 27.15 30.84
CA THR A 51 43.86 28.28 30.52
C THR A 51 43.47 29.57 31.25
N LEU A 52 42.17 29.86 31.35
CA LEU A 52 41.69 31.05 32.06
C LEU A 52 41.88 30.92 33.59
N PHE A 53 41.72 29.72 34.16
CA PHE A 53 42.03 29.47 35.57
C PHE A 53 43.55 29.54 35.85
N ASP A 54 44.39 29.00 34.96
CA ASP A 54 45.87 29.11 35.07
C ASP A 54 46.28 30.59 35.12
N GLN A 55 45.79 31.40 34.17
CA GLN A 55 46.05 32.84 34.13
C GLN A 55 45.60 33.57 35.39
N PHE A 56 44.41 33.24 35.91
CA PHE A 56 43.89 33.84 37.14
C PHE A 56 44.78 33.51 38.36
N LEU A 57 45.26 32.27 38.46
CA LEU A 57 46.13 31.82 39.56
C LEU A 57 47.54 32.44 39.49
N ASP A 58 48.06 32.62 38.28
CA ASP A 58 49.36 33.25 38.04
C ASP A 58 49.35 34.76 38.35
N GLU A 59 48.31 35.47 37.91
CA GLU A 59 48.19 36.93 38.11
C GLU A 59 47.73 37.30 39.53
N TYR A 60 46.90 36.46 40.16
CA TYR A 60 46.28 36.76 41.46
C TYR A 60 46.45 35.64 42.51
N PRO A 61 47.68 35.21 42.84
CA PRO A 61 47.94 34.05 43.70
C PRO A 61 47.46 34.21 45.14
N GLN A 62 47.30 35.45 45.63
CA GLN A 62 46.78 35.75 46.98
C GLN A 62 45.29 36.17 46.97
N HIS A 63 44.58 36.01 45.86
CA HIS A 63 43.16 36.37 45.78
C HIS A 63 42.31 35.43 46.64
N THR A 64 41.20 35.95 47.17
CA THR A 64 40.25 35.17 47.99
C THR A 64 39.65 33.98 47.24
N LEU A 65 39.57 34.09 45.90
CA LEU A 65 39.08 33.02 45.02
C LEU A 65 40.17 32.07 44.52
N ALA A 66 41.46 32.28 44.85
CA ALA A 66 42.56 31.45 44.33
C ALA A 66 42.37 29.96 44.66
N SER A 67 42.00 29.62 45.90
CA SER A 67 41.74 28.22 46.28
C SER A 67 40.55 27.61 45.53
N LEU A 68 39.51 28.40 45.25
CA LEU A 68 38.35 27.95 44.48
C LEU A 68 38.68 27.78 42.99
N ALA A 69 39.45 28.72 42.42
CA ALA A 69 39.94 28.64 41.05
C ALA A 69 40.82 27.41 40.82
N LEU A 70 41.68 27.07 41.78
CA LEU A 70 42.49 25.85 41.74
C LEU A 70 41.60 24.60 41.75
N ALA A 71 40.60 24.53 42.63
CA ALA A 71 39.66 23.40 42.65
C ALA A 71 38.89 23.27 41.33
N LYS A 72 38.39 24.38 40.78
CA LYS A 72 37.67 24.42 39.51
C LYS A 72 38.54 24.06 38.31
N GLN A 73 39.82 24.43 38.34
CA GLN A 73 40.79 24.02 37.35
C GLN A 73 40.99 22.51 37.33
N GLU A 74 41.14 21.88 38.50
CA GLU A 74 41.27 20.42 38.58
C GLU A 74 39.99 19.71 38.12
N GLU A 75 38.81 20.22 38.48
CA GLU A 75 37.53 19.76 37.92
C GLU A 75 37.51 19.83 36.39
N ALA A 76 38.00 20.93 35.81
CA ALA A 76 38.09 21.12 34.36
C ALA A 76 39.07 20.14 33.70
N ARG A 77 40.22 19.86 34.32
CA ARG A 77 41.19 18.86 33.83
C ARG A 77 40.59 17.46 33.81
N VAL A 78 39.94 17.05 34.91
CA VAL A 78 39.26 15.75 34.99
C VAL A 78 38.12 15.64 33.96
N ALA A 79 37.32 16.69 33.81
CA ALA A 79 36.25 16.74 32.82
C ALA A 79 36.78 16.64 31.37
N MET A 80 37.90 17.30 31.08
CA MET A 80 38.57 17.22 29.77
C MET A 80 39.10 15.81 29.48
N ILE A 81 39.77 15.16 30.43
CA ILE A 81 40.26 13.79 30.27
C ILE A 81 39.10 12.85 29.96
N ARG A 82 38.02 12.93 30.74
CA ARG A 82 36.82 12.13 30.52
C ARG A 82 36.16 12.38 29.17
N ALA A 83 36.09 13.64 28.74
CA ALA A 83 35.55 14.00 27.43
C ALA A 83 36.41 13.44 26.28
N ASN A 84 37.74 13.50 26.41
CA ASN A 84 38.67 12.92 25.45
C ASN A 84 38.56 11.39 25.40
N GLU A 85 38.47 10.72 26.54
CA GLU A 85 38.25 9.27 26.62
C GLU A 85 36.95 8.87 25.90
N LEU A 86 35.85 9.59 26.16
CA LEU A 86 34.57 9.35 25.50
C LEU A 86 34.65 9.60 23.98
N ALA A 87 35.39 10.62 23.54
CA ALA A 87 35.62 10.89 22.13
C ALA A 87 36.41 9.76 21.45
N VAL A 88 37.46 9.25 22.10
CA VAL A 88 38.25 8.12 21.62
C VAL A 88 37.40 6.85 21.53
N GLN A 89 36.58 6.57 22.56
CA GLN A 89 35.66 5.42 22.54
C GLN A 89 34.62 5.54 21.43
N LYS A 90 34.06 6.74 21.23
CA LYS A 90 33.13 7.02 20.13
C LYS A 90 33.80 6.76 18.78
N GLN A 91 35.03 7.27 18.58
CA GLN A 91 35.76 7.08 17.32
C GLN A 91 36.07 5.60 17.06
N ALA A 92 36.52 4.85 18.07
CA ALA A 92 36.77 3.42 17.93
C ALA A 92 35.51 2.63 17.52
N LYS A 93 34.34 3.04 18.03
CA LYS A 93 33.06 2.44 17.64
C LYS A 93 32.63 2.82 16.23
N VAL A 94 32.88 4.06 15.81
CA VAL A 94 32.68 4.53 14.43
C VAL A 94 33.52 3.69 13.47
N ASP A 95 34.81 3.49 13.78
CA ASP A 95 35.74 2.72 12.96
C ASP A 95 35.34 1.24 12.86
N ASP A 96 34.94 0.61 13.97
CA ASP A 96 34.43 -0.78 13.99
C ASP A 96 33.18 -0.94 13.13
N LEU A 97 32.18 -0.07 13.32
CA LEU A 97 30.92 -0.13 12.55
C LEU A 97 31.16 0.06 11.06
N PHE A 98 32.07 0.97 10.70
CA PHE A 98 32.39 1.21 9.30
C PHE A 98 33.11 0.02 8.67
N ALA A 99 34.07 -0.59 9.37
CA ALA A 99 34.73 -1.82 8.89
C ALA A 99 33.75 -2.97 8.70
N ARG A 100 32.82 -3.16 9.64
CA ARG A 100 31.76 -4.19 9.54
C ARG A 100 30.80 -3.92 8.39
N ALA A 101 30.46 -2.65 8.12
CA ALA A 101 29.67 -2.26 6.96
C ALA A 101 30.40 -2.58 5.64
N GLN A 102 31.71 -2.34 5.57
CA GLN A 102 32.54 -2.70 4.40
C GLN A 102 32.56 -4.21 4.17
N ASP A 103 32.72 -5.00 5.24
CA ASP A 103 32.66 -6.46 5.16
C ASP A 103 31.27 -6.92 4.69
N ALA A 104 30.20 -6.38 5.27
CA ALA A 104 28.83 -6.69 4.85
C ALA A 104 28.60 -6.36 3.36
N MET A 105 29.12 -5.23 2.87
CA MET A 105 29.09 -4.87 1.44
C MET A 105 29.80 -5.91 0.58
N LYS A 106 31.03 -6.29 0.95
CA LYS A 106 31.84 -7.30 0.25
C LYS A 106 31.11 -8.65 0.14
N TYR A 107 30.38 -9.03 1.17
CA TYR A 107 29.60 -10.27 1.20
C TYR A 107 28.13 -10.09 0.77
N GLN A 108 27.75 -8.92 0.24
CA GLN A 108 26.40 -8.59 -0.24
C GLN A 108 25.29 -8.80 0.79
N ARG A 109 25.62 -8.65 2.08
CA ARG A 109 24.66 -8.68 3.19
C ARG A 109 24.05 -7.29 3.34
N TYR A 110 23.18 -6.90 2.42
CA TYR A 110 22.70 -5.51 2.34
C TYR A 110 21.63 -5.18 3.39
N THR A 111 20.51 -5.89 3.38
CA THR A 111 19.40 -5.74 4.35
C THR A 111 19.19 -6.99 5.22
N ARG A 112 19.96 -8.06 4.95
CA ARG A 112 19.87 -9.34 5.67
C ARG A 112 21.25 -9.95 5.89
N PRO A 113 21.45 -10.72 6.97
CA PRO A 113 20.52 -11.00 8.08
C PRO A 113 20.30 -9.77 8.98
N GLU A 114 19.26 -9.79 9.81
CA GLU A 114 18.94 -8.71 10.74
C GLU A 114 20.14 -8.40 11.66
N ASN A 115 20.45 -7.12 11.87
CA ASN A 115 21.57 -6.62 12.70
C ASN A 115 23.00 -7.03 12.26
N ASP A 116 23.16 -7.76 11.15
CA ASP A 116 24.47 -8.08 10.55
C ASP A 116 24.45 -7.86 9.03
N ASN A 117 24.09 -6.64 8.67
CA ASN A 117 23.98 -6.19 7.30
C ASN A 117 24.42 -4.72 7.17
N VAL A 118 24.66 -4.29 5.93
CA VAL A 118 25.13 -2.94 5.60
C VAL A 118 24.23 -1.89 6.21
N VAL A 119 22.92 -2.00 6.00
CA VAL A 119 21.94 -1.01 6.48
C VAL A 119 22.00 -0.86 8.00
N SER A 120 22.00 -1.98 8.73
CA SER A 120 22.06 -1.98 10.20
C SER A 120 23.34 -1.33 10.75
N PHE A 121 24.50 -1.61 10.12
CA PHE A 121 25.75 -0.98 10.50
C PHE A 121 25.78 0.51 10.15
N THR A 122 25.29 0.88 8.97
CA THR A 122 25.23 2.28 8.55
C THR A 122 24.23 3.10 9.38
N ASP A 123 23.11 2.53 9.81
CA ASP A 123 22.14 3.20 10.69
C ASP A 123 22.76 3.47 12.06
N SER A 124 23.44 2.46 12.63
CA SER A 124 24.16 2.61 13.89
C SER A 124 25.27 3.65 13.80
N LEU A 125 25.97 3.68 12.66
CA LEU A 125 27.05 4.62 12.38
C LEU A 125 26.53 6.06 12.21
N LEU A 126 25.46 6.25 11.44
CA LEU A 126 24.83 7.55 11.21
C LEU A 126 24.14 8.09 12.47
N ALA A 127 23.69 7.23 13.38
CA ALA A 127 23.22 7.66 14.70
C ALA A 127 24.34 8.27 15.56
N LEU A 128 25.59 7.81 15.40
CA LEU A 128 26.75 8.36 16.09
C LEU A 128 27.33 9.59 15.37
N GLU A 129 27.33 9.55 14.03
CA GLU A 129 27.88 10.59 13.17
C GLU A 129 26.96 10.80 11.94
N PRO A 130 25.93 11.66 12.05
CA PRO A 130 24.94 11.86 10.99
C PRO A 130 25.51 12.37 9.66
N GLY A 131 26.75 12.87 9.63
CA GLY A 131 27.43 13.38 8.43
C GLY A 131 28.47 12.42 7.84
N HIS A 132 28.56 11.17 8.32
CA HIS A 132 29.60 10.23 7.91
C HIS A 132 29.45 9.83 6.43
N GLN A 133 30.25 10.45 5.57
CA GLN A 133 30.15 10.36 4.10
C GLN A 133 30.23 8.92 3.58
N GLY A 134 31.10 8.09 4.18
CA GLY A 134 31.25 6.70 3.78
C GLY A 134 29.99 5.87 4.02
N ALA A 135 29.23 6.17 5.09
CA ALA A 135 28.02 5.44 5.44
C ALA A 135 26.86 5.82 4.52
N MET A 136 26.70 7.12 4.24
CA MET A 136 25.75 7.62 3.25
C MET A 136 26.01 7.01 1.88
N LYS A 137 27.28 6.99 1.44
CA LYS A 137 27.66 6.39 0.17
C LYS A 137 27.26 4.92 0.08
N MET A 138 27.51 4.13 1.12
CA MET A 138 27.10 2.72 1.15
C MET A 138 25.58 2.55 1.05
N ARG A 139 24.79 3.41 1.72
CA ARG A 139 23.33 3.38 1.58
C ARG A 139 22.88 3.64 0.14
N PHE A 140 23.47 4.64 -0.52
CA PHE A 140 23.20 4.89 -1.94
C PHE A 140 23.55 3.70 -2.83
N GLU A 141 24.72 3.09 -2.64
CA GLU A 141 25.13 1.90 -3.41
C GLU A 141 24.18 0.71 -3.20
N VAL A 142 23.68 0.52 -1.97
CA VAL A 142 22.68 -0.52 -1.67
C VAL A 142 21.33 -0.22 -2.34
N ALA A 143 20.85 1.03 -2.27
CA ALA A 143 19.60 1.42 -2.90
C ALA A 143 19.68 1.23 -4.44
N ASP A 144 20.77 1.66 -5.05
CA ASP A 144 21.01 1.51 -6.49
C ASP A 144 21.04 0.03 -6.91
N TYR A 145 21.66 -0.84 -6.12
CA TYR A 145 21.65 -2.29 -6.36
C TYR A 145 20.21 -2.84 -6.45
N TYR A 146 19.34 -2.43 -5.54
CA TYR A 146 17.94 -2.86 -5.56
C TYR A 146 17.15 -2.26 -6.73
N VAL A 147 17.40 -0.99 -7.09
CA VAL A 147 16.84 -0.37 -8.30
C VAL A 147 17.21 -1.15 -9.57
N GLU A 148 18.46 -1.61 -9.69
CA GLU A 148 18.89 -2.42 -10.83
C GLU A 148 18.19 -3.79 -10.89
N LEU A 149 18.07 -4.47 -9.75
CA LEU A 149 17.32 -5.72 -9.66
C LEU A 149 15.85 -5.54 -10.02
N ALA A 150 15.24 -4.45 -9.56
CA ALA A 150 13.87 -4.08 -9.88
C ALA A 150 13.70 -3.85 -11.40
N ALA A 151 14.58 -3.06 -12.01
CA ALA A 151 14.57 -2.79 -13.44
C ALA A 151 14.75 -4.07 -14.28
N LYS A 152 15.61 -5.00 -13.84
CA LYS A 152 15.79 -6.30 -14.50
C LYS A 152 14.55 -7.18 -14.43
N ASN A 153 13.84 -7.18 -13.30
CA ASN A 153 12.58 -7.92 -13.15
C ASN A 153 11.45 -7.26 -13.93
N MET A 154 11.41 -5.93 -13.99
CA MET A 154 10.46 -5.18 -14.80
C MET A 154 10.61 -5.50 -16.29
N LYS A 155 11.85 -5.54 -16.82
CA LYS A 155 12.14 -5.97 -18.21
C LYS A 155 11.68 -7.41 -18.52
N ARG A 156 11.59 -8.26 -17.50
CA ARG A 156 11.12 -9.65 -17.58
C ARG A 156 9.62 -9.80 -17.27
N TYR A 157 8.88 -8.71 -17.18
CA TYR A 157 7.45 -8.69 -16.83
C TYR A 157 7.13 -9.30 -15.45
N ARG A 158 8.14 -9.41 -14.56
CA ARG A 158 7.99 -9.92 -13.19
C ARG A 158 7.66 -8.76 -12.25
N TYR A 159 6.50 -8.15 -12.46
CA TYR A 159 6.14 -6.88 -11.81
C TYR A 159 6.09 -6.95 -10.29
N SER A 160 5.52 -8.01 -9.70
CA SER A 160 5.51 -8.18 -8.23
C SER A 160 6.93 -8.18 -7.65
N ARG A 161 7.87 -8.96 -8.22
CA ARG A 161 9.27 -8.93 -7.76
C ARG A 161 9.95 -7.59 -7.98
N ALA A 162 9.61 -6.90 -9.07
CA ALA A 162 10.16 -5.57 -9.34
C ALA A 162 9.68 -4.57 -8.27
N LEU A 163 8.42 -4.69 -7.83
CA LEU A 163 7.85 -3.88 -6.76
C LEU A 163 8.59 -4.14 -5.43
N ASP A 164 8.75 -5.40 -5.04
CA ASP A 164 9.47 -5.77 -3.81
C ASP A 164 10.88 -5.16 -3.77
N TYR A 165 11.60 -5.16 -4.90
CA TYR A 165 12.94 -4.57 -4.97
C TYR A 165 12.91 -3.04 -4.93
N TYR A 166 11.94 -2.37 -5.57
CA TYR A 166 11.81 -0.92 -5.42
C TYR A 166 11.45 -0.53 -3.98
N GLU A 167 10.65 -1.33 -3.28
CA GLU A 167 10.36 -1.12 -1.84
C GLU A 167 11.64 -1.26 -1.01
N MET A 168 12.44 -2.31 -1.23
CA MET A 168 13.74 -2.45 -0.55
C MET A 168 14.68 -1.26 -0.83
N ALA A 169 14.69 -0.71 -2.05
CA ALA A 169 15.47 0.48 -2.34
C ALA A 169 14.98 1.71 -1.56
N LEU A 170 13.66 1.91 -1.46
CA LEU A 170 13.03 3.02 -0.74
C LEU A 170 13.12 2.88 0.79
N GLU A 171 13.21 1.66 1.32
CA GLU A 171 13.53 1.44 2.74
C GLU A 171 14.95 1.92 3.07
N VAL A 172 15.90 1.75 2.14
CA VAL A 172 17.30 2.15 2.32
C VAL A 172 17.54 3.62 1.99
N ASP A 173 16.88 4.15 0.97
CA ASP A 173 16.93 5.56 0.59
C ASP A 173 15.51 6.03 0.19
N PRO A 174 14.74 6.60 1.14
CA PRO A 174 13.37 7.03 0.89
C PRO A 174 13.24 8.11 -0.19
N GLU A 175 14.31 8.85 -0.47
CA GLU A 175 14.33 9.93 -1.47
C GLU A 175 14.93 9.48 -2.81
N ASN A 176 15.22 8.19 -3.00
CA ASN A 176 15.81 7.69 -4.24
C ASN A 176 14.84 7.92 -5.44
N PRO A 177 15.17 8.82 -6.37
CA PRO A 177 14.23 9.23 -7.42
C PRO A 177 13.97 8.11 -8.44
N GLN A 178 14.96 7.23 -8.66
CA GLN A 178 14.81 6.10 -9.56
C GLN A 178 13.89 5.03 -8.96
N ALA A 179 14.02 4.77 -7.66
CA ALA A 179 13.17 3.83 -6.96
C ALA A 179 11.71 4.31 -6.91
N MET A 180 11.47 5.58 -6.56
CA MET A 180 10.12 6.18 -6.56
C MET A 180 9.46 6.09 -7.94
N THR A 181 10.16 6.56 -8.98
CA THR A 181 9.65 6.54 -10.37
C THR A 181 9.40 5.12 -10.85
N GLY A 182 10.28 4.19 -10.50
CA GLY A 182 10.17 2.78 -10.84
C GLY A 182 8.98 2.10 -10.16
N TYR A 183 8.79 2.35 -8.87
CA TYR A 183 7.68 1.88 -8.06
C TYR A 183 6.33 2.29 -8.65
N ASP A 184 6.15 3.58 -8.91
CA ASP A 184 4.92 4.14 -9.51
C ASP A 184 4.63 3.54 -10.87
N LYS A 185 5.66 3.37 -11.70
CA LYS A 185 5.54 2.77 -13.01
C LYS A 185 5.07 1.31 -12.93
N VAL A 186 5.66 0.51 -12.04
CA VAL A 186 5.27 -0.90 -11.85
C VAL A 186 3.83 -0.99 -11.35
N ASN A 187 3.45 -0.18 -10.36
CA ASN A 187 2.08 -0.12 -9.84
C ASN A 187 1.06 0.25 -10.93
N SER A 188 1.36 1.24 -11.77
CA SER A 188 0.52 1.60 -12.91
C SER A 188 0.34 0.44 -13.90
N LEU A 189 1.43 -0.27 -14.21
CA LEU A 189 1.40 -1.44 -15.10
C LEU A 189 0.61 -2.63 -14.50
N MET A 190 0.77 -2.90 -13.22
CA MET A 190 0.00 -3.95 -12.52
C MET A 190 -1.49 -3.63 -12.48
N ASN A 191 -1.84 -2.38 -12.21
CA ASN A 191 -3.24 -1.94 -12.25
C ASN A 191 -3.82 -2.05 -13.68
N ALA A 192 -3.06 -1.67 -14.71
CA ALA A 192 -3.51 -1.80 -16.09
C ALA A 192 -3.69 -3.27 -16.51
N THR A 193 -2.79 -4.17 -16.11
CA THR A 193 -2.90 -5.60 -16.43
C THR A 193 -4.06 -6.27 -15.70
N GLY A 194 -4.28 -5.95 -14.41
CA GLY A 194 -5.45 -6.41 -13.66
C GLY A 194 -6.77 -5.93 -14.30
N ARG A 195 -6.86 -4.66 -14.69
CA ARG A 195 -8.03 -4.10 -15.38
C ARG A 195 -8.27 -4.75 -16.74
N ARG A 196 -7.22 -5.02 -17.51
CA ARG A 196 -7.30 -5.77 -18.79
C ARG A 196 -7.86 -7.16 -18.59
N GLN A 197 -7.37 -7.89 -17.59
CA GLN A 197 -7.81 -9.24 -17.31
C GLN A 197 -9.28 -9.28 -16.87
N SER A 198 -9.68 -8.38 -15.96
CA SER A 198 -11.08 -8.24 -15.54
C SER A 198 -12.01 -7.92 -16.72
N ASN A 199 -11.58 -7.05 -17.64
CA ASN A 199 -12.35 -6.77 -18.86
C ASN A 199 -12.48 -7.96 -19.79
N LYS A 200 -11.40 -8.75 -19.96
CA LYS A 200 -11.45 -9.96 -20.78
C LYS A 200 -12.51 -10.93 -20.24
N THR A 201 -12.57 -11.12 -18.93
CA THR A 201 -13.59 -11.95 -18.28
C THR A 201 -15.00 -11.39 -18.46
N ALA A 202 -15.19 -10.07 -18.27
CA ALA A 202 -16.48 -9.42 -18.48
C ALA A 202 -16.95 -9.53 -19.95
N TYR A 203 -16.05 -9.34 -20.91
CA TYR A 203 -16.33 -9.54 -22.32
C TYR A 203 -16.79 -10.97 -22.62
N GLN A 204 -16.08 -11.98 -22.12
CA GLN A 204 -16.44 -13.39 -22.29
C GLN A 204 -17.83 -13.70 -21.75
N LEU A 205 -18.14 -13.23 -20.53
CA LEU A 205 -19.45 -13.39 -19.92
C LEU A 205 -20.56 -12.74 -20.76
N VAL A 206 -20.33 -11.52 -21.26
CA VAL A 206 -21.33 -10.84 -22.10
C VAL A 206 -21.57 -11.59 -23.40
N VAL A 207 -20.51 -12.12 -24.04
CA VAL A 207 -20.63 -12.94 -25.25
C VAL A 207 -21.46 -14.19 -24.99
N GLU A 208 -21.21 -14.88 -23.88
CA GLU A 208 -21.99 -16.07 -23.49
C GLU A 208 -23.47 -15.76 -23.31
N VAL A 209 -23.80 -14.75 -22.49
CA VAL A 209 -25.20 -14.35 -22.24
C VAL A 209 -25.86 -13.81 -23.52
N ARG A 210 -25.12 -13.10 -24.37
CA ARG A 210 -25.60 -12.62 -25.68
C ARG A 210 -25.98 -13.79 -26.59
N ASN A 211 -25.13 -14.80 -26.69
CA ASN A 211 -25.41 -15.98 -27.50
C ASN A 211 -26.66 -16.70 -27.00
N GLN A 212 -26.79 -16.88 -25.69
CA GLN A 212 -28.00 -17.46 -25.09
C GLN A 212 -29.25 -16.62 -25.39
N ALA A 213 -29.16 -15.29 -25.30
CA ALA A 213 -30.27 -14.39 -25.63
C ALA A 213 -30.64 -14.51 -27.12
N GLN A 214 -29.66 -14.62 -28.01
CA GLN A 214 -29.89 -14.78 -29.45
C GLN A 214 -30.51 -16.14 -29.79
N GLU A 215 -30.02 -17.23 -29.20
CA GLU A 215 -30.61 -18.57 -29.36
C GLU A 215 -32.06 -18.59 -28.89
N ASN A 216 -32.32 -18.00 -27.73
CA ASN A 216 -33.66 -17.86 -27.21
C ASN A 216 -34.53 -17.09 -28.21
N ARG A 217 -34.06 -15.95 -28.71
CA ARG A 217 -34.78 -15.16 -29.71
C ARG A 217 -35.05 -15.93 -31.01
N ASN A 218 -34.12 -16.75 -31.50
CA ASN A 218 -34.31 -17.61 -32.68
C ASN A 218 -35.41 -18.65 -32.47
N LEU A 219 -35.58 -19.13 -31.24
CA LEU A 219 -36.63 -20.06 -30.83
C LEU A 219 -37.95 -19.34 -30.45
N ALA A 220 -38.09 -18.03 -30.68
CA ALA A 220 -39.30 -17.28 -30.35
C ALA A 220 -40.33 -17.36 -31.49
N VAL A 221 -41.55 -17.81 -31.20
CA VAL A 221 -42.67 -17.75 -32.17
C VAL A 221 -43.14 -16.30 -32.39
N ASN A 222 -43.04 -15.44 -31.36
CA ASN A 222 -43.34 -14.01 -31.43
C ASN A 222 -42.45 -13.23 -30.44
N ILE A 223 -41.65 -12.32 -30.96
CA ILE A 223 -40.76 -11.41 -30.20
C ILE A 223 -41.61 -10.34 -29.49
N ASP A 224 -41.36 -10.11 -28.21
CA ASP A 224 -42.01 -9.05 -27.44
C ASP A 224 -41.30 -7.70 -27.68
N ALA A 225 -42.05 -6.60 -27.78
CA ALA A 225 -41.45 -5.28 -28.02
C ALA A 225 -40.46 -4.86 -26.91
N GLN A 226 -40.73 -5.25 -25.66
CA GLN A 226 -39.85 -4.97 -24.52
C GLN A 226 -38.58 -5.83 -24.57
N GLU A 227 -38.67 -7.09 -25.01
CA GLU A 227 -37.53 -7.97 -25.23
C GLU A 227 -36.65 -7.44 -26.38
N ALA A 228 -37.25 -7.10 -27.51
CA ALA A 228 -36.55 -6.51 -28.65
C ALA A 228 -35.80 -5.23 -28.25
N THR A 229 -36.44 -4.36 -27.46
CA THR A 229 -35.84 -3.12 -26.97
C THR A 229 -34.68 -3.41 -26.02
N ALA A 230 -34.84 -4.33 -25.07
CA ALA A 230 -33.79 -4.72 -24.13
C ALA A 230 -32.57 -5.29 -24.88
N PHE A 231 -32.80 -6.18 -25.84
CA PHE A 231 -31.76 -6.80 -26.65
C PHE A 231 -31.01 -5.76 -27.51
N GLN A 232 -31.73 -4.90 -28.23
CA GLN A 232 -31.10 -3.85 -29.05
C GLN A 232 -30.30 -2.86 -28.20
N THR A 233 -30.79 -2.53 -27.00
CA THR A 233 -30.07 -1.67 -26.06
C THR A 233 -28.80 -2.36 -25.55
N ALA A 234 -28.87 -3.67 -25.30
CA ALA A 234 -27.72 -4.49 -24.91
C ALA A 234 -26.64 -4.51 -26.01
N GLU A 235 -27.02 -4.70 -27.28
CA GLU A 235 -26.09 -4.67 -28.43
C GLU A 235 -25.38 -3.31 -28.53
N LYS A 236 -26.12 -2.20 -28.42
CA LYS A 236 -25.53 -0.86 -28.44
C LYS A 236 -24.50 -0.66 -27.30
N ARG A 237 -24.81 -1.15 -26.10
CA ARG A 237 -23.90 -1.07 -24.94
C ARG A 237 -22.68 -1.95 -25.12
N PHE A 238 -22.85 -3.15 -25.67
CA PHE A 238 -21.78 -4.09 -25.94
C PHE A 238 -20.79 -3.54 -26.98
N GLU A 239 -21.27 -2.98 -28.09
CA GLU A 239 -20.39 -2.37 -29.09
C GLU A 239 -19.67 -1.12 -28.55
N LYS A 240 -20.37 -0.30 -27.74
CA LYS A 240 -19.72 0.82 -27.05
C LYS A 240 -18.64 0.33 -26.08
N ALA A 241 -18.87 -0.76 -25.36
CA ALA A 241 -17.89 -1.35 -24.44
C ALA A 241 -16.64 -1.81 -25.19
N LYS A 242 -16.79 -2.51 -26.33
CA LYS A 242 -15.67 -2.93 -27.19
C LYS A 242 -14.86 -1.73 -27.68
N ALA A 243 -15.50 -0.71 -28.24
CA ALA A 243 -14.82 0.50 -28.70
C ALA A 243 -14.10 1.24 -27.56
N THR A 244 -14.64 1.20 -26.34
CA THR A 244 -14.02 1.81 -25.14
C THR A 244 -12.81 1.00 -24.68
N MET A 245 -12.89 -0.34 -24.76
CA MET A 245 -11.79 -1.25 -24.47
C MET A 245 -10.64 -1.10 -25.48
N ASP A 246 -10.95 -0.92 -26.76
CA ASP A 246 -9.96 -0.69 -27.83
C ASP A 246 -9.17 0.61 -27.61
N ARG A 247 -9.81 1.60 -26.97
CA ARG A 247 -9.17 2.85 -26.50
C ARG A 247 -8.38 2.69 -25.19
N SER A 248 -8.21 1.47 -24.70
CA SER A 248 -7.55 1.16 -23.42
C SER A 248 -8.23 1.74 -22.16
N ASP A 249 -9.48 2.18 -22.26
CA ASP A 249 -10.27 2.64 -21.11
C ASP A 249 -11.04 1.47 -20.48
N TYR A 250 -10.27 0.61 -19.81
CA TYR A 250 -10.76 -0.64 -19.25
C TYR A 250 -11.82 -0.45 -18.16
N LEU A 251 -11.75 0.62 -17.36
CA LEU A 251 -12.73 0.82 -16.28
C LEU A 251 -14.13 1.10 -16.86
N ASN A 252 -14.21 2.03 -17.81
CA ASN A 252 -15.48 2.38 -18.44
C ASN A 252 -16.00 1.25 -19.32
N ALA A 253 -15.11 0.52 -20.01
CA ALA A 253 -15.48 -0.68 -20.77
C ALA A 253 -16.12 -1.75 -19.87
N HIS A 254 -15.56 -1.99 -18.69
CA HIS A 254 -16.09 -2.99 -17.75
C HIS A 254 -17.52 -2.66 -17.31
N GLY A 255 -17.78 -1.42 -16.90
CA GLY A 255 -19.13 -0.99 -16.52
C GLY A 255 -20.13 -1.07 -17.67
N LEU A 256 -19.69 -0.86 -18.92
CA LEU A 256 -20.54 -1.04 -20.10
C LEU A 256 -20.82 -2.52 -20.41
N PHE A 257 -19.84 -3.42 -20.19
CA PHE A 257 -20.05 -4.87 -20.30
C PHE A 257 -21.07 -5.36 -19.26
N GLU A 258 -20.99 -4.93 -18.01
CA GLU A 258 -21.99 -5.29 -16.99
C GLU A 258 -23.40 -4.83 -17.36
N GLN A 259 -23.53 -3.58 -17.82
CA GLN A 259 -24.81 -3.06 -18.30
C GLN A 259 -25.38 -3.88 -19.46
N ALA A 260 -24.53 -4.25 -20.44
CA ALA A 260 -24.94 -5.10 -21.54
C ALA A 260 -25.40 -6.49 -21.06
N SER A 261 -24.63 -7.13 -20.17
CA SER A 261 -24.98 -8.44 -19.60
C SER A 261 -26.35 -8.42 -18.92
N ASN A 262 -26.61 -7.41 -18.08
CA ASN A 262 -27.87 -7.27 -17.37
C ASN A 262 -29.06 -7.09 -18.32
N LEU A 263 -28.88 -6.34 -19.41
CA LEU A 263 -29.92 -6.17 -20.42
C LEU A 263 -30.19 -7.45 -21.24
N TYR A 264 -29.15 -8.22 -21.58
CA TYR A 264 -29.37 -9.54 -22.21
C TYR A 264 -30.09 -10.50 -21.28
N ARG A 265 -29.75 -10.55 -19.99
CA ARG A 265 -30.47 -11.37 -18.98
C ARG A 265 -31.94 -10.95 -18.88
N LYS A 266 -32.22 -9.64 -18.88
CA LYS A 266 -33.60 -9.12 -18.89
C LYS A 266 -34.37 -9.56 -20.13
N ALA A 267 -33.75 -9.54 -21.31
CA ALA A 267 -34.36 -10.04 -22.54
C ALA A 267 -34.72 -11.53 -22.43
N ILE A 268 -33.79 -12.35 -21.92
CA ILE A 268 -34.02 -13.79 -21.65
C ILE A 268 -35.18 -13.99 -20.66
N GLU A 269 -35.22 -13.23 -19.58
CA GLU A 269 -36.26 -13.33 -18.56
C GLU A 269 -37.66 -13.05 -19.11
N ILE A 270 -37.81 -11.94 -19.85
CA ILE A 270 -39.08 -11.57 -20.51
C ILE A 270 -39.56 -12.72 -21.39
N GLN A 271 -38.64 -13.31 -22.16
CA GLN A 271 -38.97 -14.40 -23.04
C GLN A 271 -39.36 -15.69 -22.30
N ASN A 272 -38.61 -16.05 -21.26
CA ASN A 272 -38.92 -17.22 -20.44
C ASN A 272 -40.26 -17.09 -19.74
N ARG A 273 -40.61 -15.89 -19.26
CA ARG A 273 -41.93 -15.60 -18.69
C ARG A 273 -43.05 -15.84 -19.71
N LYS A 274 -42.88 -15.37 -20.94
CA LYS A 274 -43.86 -15.57 -22.03
C LYS A 274 -43.99 -17.04 -22.41
N ARG A 275 -42.88 -17.76 -22.55
CA ARG A 275 -42.87 -19.20 -22.85
C ARG A 275 -43.54 -20.01 -21.75
N ARG A 276 -43.29 -19.66 -20.49
CA ARG A 276 -43.97 -20.29 -19.34
C ARG A 276 -45.48 -20.10 -19.43
N GLN A 277 -45.95 -18.89 -19.77
CA GLN A 277 -47.38 -18.63 -19.94
C GLN A 277 -48.00 -19.44 -21.09
N LEU A 278 -47.30 -19.55 -22.22
CA LEU A 278 -47.72 -20.40 -23.33
C LEU A 278 -47.76 -21.88 -22.93
N ALA A 279 -46.75 -22.36 -22.20
CA ALA A 279 -46.70 -23.73 -21.73
C ALA A 279 -47.84 -24.05 -20.76
N ILE A 280 -48.19 -23.12 -19.86
CA ILE A 280 -49.37 -23.23 -18.98
C ILE A 280 -50.66 -23.30 -19.81
N THR A 281 -50.78 -22.48 -20.85
CA THR A 281 -51.96 -22.48 -21.73
C THR A 281 -52.08 -23.82 -22.48
N ALA A 282 -50.99 -24.30 -23.08
CA ALA A 282 -50.93 -25.59 -23.76
C ALA A 282 -51.25 -26.76 -22.80
N ARG A 283 -50.74 -26.70 -21.56
CA ARG A 283 -51.06 -27.66 -20.51
C ARG A 283 -52.57 -27.69 -20.20
N ASN A 284 -53.20 -26.52 -20.05
CA ASN A 284 -54.63 -26.44 -19.76
C ASN A 284 -55.48 -26.99 -20.92
N ASN A 285 -55.11 -26.70 -22.17
CA ASN A 285 -55.79 -27.24 -23.35
C ASN A 285 -55.65 -28.78 -23.41
N MET A 286 -54.44 -29.29 -23.19
CA MET A 286 -54.16 -30.72 -23.09
C MET A 286 -55.01 -31.39 -22.00
N GLN A 287 -55.10 -30.80 -20.81
CA GLN A 287 -55.93 -31.32 -19.71
C GLN A 287 -57.41 -31.33 -20.06
N ALA A 288 -57.91 -30.32 -20.76
CA ALA A 288 -59.30 -30.30 -21.25
C ALA A 288 -59.54 -31.41 -22.28
N ALA A 289 -58.62 -31.61 -23.24
CA ALA A 289 -58.70 -32.70 -24.22
C ALA A 289 -58.66 -34.08 -23.55
N ARG A 290 -57.81 -34.24 -22.53
CA ARG A 290 -57.74 -35.46 -21.72
C ARG A 290 -59.08 -35.74 -21.02
N ALA A 291 -59.67 -34.75 -20.34
CA ALA A 291 -60.96 -34.91 -19.67
C ALA A 291 -62.08 -35.28 -20.65
N GLU A 292 -62.08 -34.71 -21.86
CA GLU A 292 -63.04 -35.09 -22.90
C GLU A 292 -62.84 -36.55 -23.36
N ALA A 293 -61.59 -36.95 -23.59
CA ALA A 293 -61.25 -38.34 -23.96
C ALA A 293 -61.66 -39.34 -22.87
N GLU A 294 -61.41 -39.01 -21.59
CA GLU A 294 -61.84 -39.79 -20.42
C GLU A 294 -63.35 -39.98 -20.37
N ARG A 295 -64.14 -38.93 -20.69
CA ARG A 295 -65.61 -39.01 -20.72
C ARG A 295 -66.15 -39.94 -21.81
N LEU A 296 -65.45 -40.01 -22.95
CA LEU A 296 -65.91 -40.72 -24.15
C LEU A 296 -65.44 -42.18 -24.19
N LEU A 297 -64.41 -42.51 -23.41
CA LEU A 297 -63.77 -43.82 -23.32
C LEU A 297 -64.79 -44.96 -23.16
N ALA A 298 -65.09 -45.61 -24.28
CA ALA A 298 -65.85 -46.85 -24.38
C ALA A 298 -65.18 -47.73 -25.46
N GLY A 299 -64.89 -48.99 -25.15
CA GLY A 299 -64.23 -49.94 -26.06
C GLY A 299 -62.71 -50.06 -25.90
N ALA A 300 -62.16 -51.22 -26.29
CA ALA A 300 -60.76 -51.58 -26.07
C ALA A 300 -59.74 -50.82 -26.95
N PHE A 301 -60.17 -50.30 -28.11
CA PHE A 301 -59.27 -49.62 -29.06
C PHE A 301 -58.95 -48.18 -28.63
N ALA A 302 -59.96 -47.42 -28.19
CA ALA A 302 -59.80 -46.07 -27.64
C ALA A 302 -58.85 -46.03 -26.42
N LYS A 303 -58.77 -47.14 -25.67
CA LYS A 303 -57.86 -47.29 -24.52
C LYS A 303 -56.38 -47.23 -24.91
N LYS A 304 -56.00 -47.82 -26.06
CA LYS A 304 -54.61 -47.84 -26.51
C LYS A 304 -54.10 -46.43 -26.87
N HIS A 305 -54.90 -45.66 -27.60
CA HIS A 305 -54.57 -44.27 -27.96
C HIS A 305 -54.53 -43.37 -26.72
N PHE A 306 -55.44 -43.59 -25.79
CA PHE A 306 -55.46 -42.89 -24.51
C PHE A 306 -54.20 -43.16 -23.65
N ASP A 307 -53.76 -44.42 -23.54
CA ASP A 307 -52.54 -44.79 -22.80
C ASP A 307 -51.27 -44.21 -23.45
N GLN A 308 -51.26 -44.08 -24.78
CA GLN A 308 -50.18 -43.41 -25.50
C GLN A 308 -50.17 -41.90 -25.22
N ALA A 309 -51.33 -41.25 -25.25
CA ALA A 309 -51.46 -39.83 -24.91
C ALA A 309 -51.02 -39.55 -23.46
N GLY A 310 -51.36 -40.43 -22.51
CA GLY A 310 -50.92 -40.32 -21.12
C GLY A 310 -49.41 -40.47 -20.90
N ARG A 311 -48.68 -41.14 -21.79
CA ARG A 311 -47.21 -41.15 -21.77
C ARG A 311 -46.65 -39.80 -22.21
N LEU A 312 -47.17 -39.25 -23.31
CA LEU A 312 -46.78 -37.93 -23.83
C LEU A 312 -47.06 -36.81 -22.82
N ASP A 313 -48.18 -36.89 -22.08
CA ASP A 313 -48.52 -35.98 -20.97
C ASP A 313 -47.42 -35.99 -19.89
N ARG A 314 -47.07 -37.17 -19.37
CA ARG A 314 -46.00 -37.29 -18.36
C ARG A 314 -44.65 -36.76 -18.83
N ASP A 315 -44.29 -37.03 -20.08
CA ASP A 315 -43.06 -36.51 -20.67
C ASP A 315 -43.11 -34.97 -20.79
N ALA A 316 -44.25 -34.41 -21.19
CA ALA A 316 -44.45 -32.97 -21.25
C ALA A 316 -44.37 -32.29 -19.86
N GLU A 317 -44.95 -32.90 -18.83
CA GLU A 317 -44.86 -32.43 -17.44
C GLU A 317 -43.42 -32.46 -16.92
N ASN A 318 -42.67 -33.52 -17.23
CA ASN A 318 -41.25 -33.61 -16.87
C ASN A 318 -40.44 -32.48 -17.51
N ILE A 319 -40.67 -32.18 -18.79
CA ILE A 319 -40.01 -31.08 -19.51
C ILE A 319 -40.40 -29.71 -18.91
N PHE A 320 -41.68 -29.52 -18.56
CA PHE A 320 -42.16 -28.30 -17.92
C PHE A 320 -41.49 -28.05 -16.56
N ASN A 321 -41.35 -29.10 -15.73
CA ASN A 321 -40.71 -29.02 -14.42
C ASN A 321 -39.21 -28.71 -14.51
N GLN A 322 -38.57 -29.04 -15.63
CA GLN A 322 -37.18 -28.65 -15.94
C GLN A 322 -37.05 -27.19 -16.41
N SER A 323 -38.13 -26.39 -16.38
CA SER A 323 -38.17 -25.01 -16.89
C SER A 323 -37.85 -24.87 -18.38
N ARG A 324 -37.93 -25.97 -19.15
CA ARG A 324 -37.72 -25.99 -20.61
C ARG A 324 -39.01 -25.62 -21.33
N PHE A 325 -39.52 -24.43 -21.04
CA PHE A 325 -40.88 -24.03 -21.40
C PHE A 325 -41.17 -24.04 -22.91
N ALA A 326 -40.17 -23.77 -23.77
CA ALA A 326 -40.34 -23.86 -25.22
C ALA A 326 -40.65 -25.30 -25.68
N GLU A 327 -39.92 -26.27 -25.13
CA GLU A 327 -40.12 -27.68 -25.44
C GLU A 327 -41.39 -28.22 -24.79
N ALA A 328 -41.72 -27.73 -23.60
CA ALA A 328 -42.96 -28.07 -22.91
C ALA A 328 -44.19 -27.68 -23.74
N VAL A 329 -44.21 -26.50 -24.39
CA VAL A 329 -45.29 -26.10 -25.30
C VAL A 329 -45.51 -27.13 -26.40
N LEU A 330 -44.43 -27.56 -27.07
CA LEU A 330 -44.51 -28.55 -28.15
C LEU A 330 -44.95 -29.93 -27.65
N ALA A 331 -44.45 -30.35 -26.48
CA ALA A 331 -44.79 -31.63 -25.87
C ALA A 331 -46.27 -31.67 -25.44
N PHE A 332 -46.76 -30.61 -24.79
CA PHE A 332 -48.18 -30.49 -24.44
C PHE A 332 -49.07 -30.49 -25.68
N GLY A 333 -48.69 -29.79 -26.75
CA GLY A 333 -49.45 -29.81 -28.01
C GLY A 333 -49.53 -31.20 -28.66
N LYS A 334 -48.47 -32.00 -28.58
CA LYS A 334 -48.49 -33.40 -29.04
C LYS A 334 -49.41 -34.28 -28.19
N ALA A 335 -49.35 -34.12 -26.86
CA ALA A 335 -50.22 -34.85 -25.94
C ALA A 335 -51.70 -34.48 -26.14
N GLU A 336 -52.00 -33.18 -26.29
CA GLU A 336 -53.33 -32.66 -26.61
C GLU A 336 -53.88 -33.31 -27.89
N ALA A 337 -53.11 -33.29 -28.98
CA ALA A 337 -53.52 -33.87 -30.25
C ALA A 337 -53.85 -35.38 -30.13
N ALA A 338 -53.04 -36.13 -29.38
CA ALA A 338 -53.26 -37.55 -29.14
C ALA A 338 -54.52 -37.83 -28.30
N PHE A 339 -54.83 -36.99 -27.29
CA PHE A 339 -56.08 -37.11 -26.55
C PHE A 339 -57.30 -36.78 -27.41
N LEU A 340 -57.23 -35.75 -28.25
CA LEU A 340 -58.30 -35.42 -29.19
C LEU A 340 -58.56 -36.52 -30.21
N GLU A 341 -57.52 -37.21 -30.68
CA GLU A 341 -57.64 -38.37 -31.57
C GLU A 341 -58.34 -39.54 -30.86
N ALA A 342 -57.92 -39.89 -29.64
CA ALA A 342 -58.57 -40.92 -28.84
C ALA A 342 -60.06 -40.60 -28.60
N ALA A 343 -60.40 -39.33 -28.32
CA ALA A 343 -61.77 -38.87 -28.17
C ALA A 343 -62.61 -39.02 -29.45
N ARG A 344 -62.02 -38.73 -30.63
CA ARG A 344 -62.69 -38.89 -31.92
C ARG A 344 -62.97 -40.36 -32.24
N GLU A 345 -62.00 -41.25 -32.05
CA GLU A 345 -62.19 -42.68 -32.26
C GLU A 345 -63.24 -43.27 -31.32
N ALA A 346 -63.26 -42.84 -30.07
CA ALA A 346 -64.28 -43.25 -29.10
C ALA A 346 -65.70 -42.82 -29.53
N LYS A 347 -65.84 -41.66 -30.19
CA LYS A 347 -67.12 -41.19 -30.75
C LYS A 347 -67.55 -41.98 -31.99
N GLN A 348 -66.62 -42.43 -32.83
CA GLN A 348 -66.93 -43.19 -34.05
C GLN A 348 -67.33 -44.65 -33.76
N ASN A 349 -66.87 -45.20 -32.63
CA ASN A 349 -67.14 -46.58 -32.21
C ASN A 349 -68.32 -46.72 -31.22
N ARG A 350 -69.02 -45.61 -30.92
CA ARG A 350 -70.31 -45.58 -30.22
C ARG A 350 -71.44 -45.52 -31.24
#